data_AF-A0A2N9J7C5-F1
#
_entry.id   AF-A0A2N9J7C5-F1
#
_cell.length_a   1.000
_cell.length_b   1.000
_cell.length_c   1.000
_cell.angle_alpha   90.00
_cell.angle_beta   90.00
_cell.angle_gamma   90.00
#
_symmetry.space_group_name_H-M   'P 1'
#
loop_
_entity.id
_entity.type
_entity.pdbx_description
1 polymer ?
#
loop_
_entity_poly.entity_id
_entity_poly.type
_entity_poly.pdbx_seq_one_letter_code
_entity_poly.pdbx_strand_id
1 'polypeptide(L)'
;MAMFLAYGLVVLSPGLASRVILESISKSPNVPNIEFLVACSKKLTPDCGESIFMNIFGNAAKPISDHCCHLLVATGRPCHNGLVNNIINRVPGYKTNETITRPRSVQIWNKCALVA
;
A
#
# COMPACT_ATOMS: atom_id res chain seq x y z
N MET A 1 2.60 -18.20 41.94
CA MET A 1 1.30 -17.50 41.85
C MET A 1 0.78 -17.68 40.42
N ALA A 2 -0.50 -18.08 40.31
CA ALA A 2 -1.35 -18.47 39.17
C ALA A 2 -0.93 -18.01 37.75
N MET A 3 -0.94 -18.81 36.67
CA MET A 3 -1.95 -19.75 36.12
C MET A 3 -3.29 -19.09 35.74
N PHE A 4 -3.34 -18.42 34.58
CA PHE A 4 -4.58 -18.20 33.81
C PHE A 4 -4.28 -18.14 32.30
N LEU A 5 -4.43 -19.30 31.65
CA LEU A 5 -5.06 -19.37 30.34
C LEU A 5 -6.56 -19.03 30.51
N ALA A 6 -7.16 -18.46 29.46
CA ALA A 6 -8.60 -18.29 29.25
C ALA A 6 -9.35 -17.25 30.12
N TYR A 7 -9.54 -16.07 29.53
CA TYR A 7 -10.86 -15.46 29.36
C TYR A 7 -10.96 -15.19 27.86
N GLY A 8 -11.85 -15.75 27.06
CA GLY A 8 -13.16 -16.35 27.33
C GLY A 8 -14.06 -15.86 26.21
N LEU A 9 -14.32 -16.69 25.18
CA LEU A 9 -15.63 -17.33 24.94
C LEU A 9 -16.64 -16.32 24.31
N VAL A 10 -17.35 -16.56 23.20
CA VAL A 10 -18.08 -17.77 22.80
C VAL A 10 -18.34 -17.75 21.28
N VAL A 11 -18.20 -18.94 20.71
CA VAL A 11 -18.64 -19.52 19.43
C VAL A 11 -20.00 -19.00 18.90
N LEU A 12 -20.21 -18.96 17.57
CA LEU A 12 -21.32 -19.66 16.85
C LEU A 12 -21.56 -19.15 15.41
N SER A 13 -21.55 -20.11 14.48
CA SER A 13 -21.64 -20.07 13.01
C SER A 13 -20.32 -19.73 12.27
N PRO A 14 -19.75 -20.67 11.47
CA PRO A 14 -18.57 -20.41 10.62
C PRO A 14 -18.76 -19.30 9.56
N GLY A 15 -19.99 -18.79 9.39
CA GLY A 15 -20.33 -17.84 8.33
C GLY A 15 -20.45 -16.37 8.76
N LEU A 16 -20.64 -16.06 10.06
CA LEU A 16 -20.98 -14.70 10.49
C LEU A 16 -19.78 -13.92 11.07
N ALA A 17 -18.93 -14.55 11.87
CA ALA A 17 -17.77 -13.86 12.49
C ALA A 17 -16.74 -13.36 11.45
N SER A 18 -16.49 -14.14 10.38
CA SER A 18 -15.63 -13.70 9.28
C SER A 18 -16.19 -12.46 8.56
N ARG A 19 -17.52 -12.36 8.44
CA ARG A 19 -18.19 -11.18 7.85
C ARG A 19 -18.09 -9.97 8.78
N VAL A 20 -18.31 -10.17 10.08
CA VAL A 20 -18.25 -9.09 11.09
C VAL A 20 -16.84 -8.50 11.21
N ILE A 21 -15.77 -9.32 11.11
CA ILE A 21 -14.39 -8.82 11.12
C ILE A 21 -14.09 -8.03 9.84
N LEU A 22 -14.54 -8.49 8.67
CA LEU A 22 -14.33 -7.77 7.41
C LEU A 22 -15.11 -6.44 7.36
N GLU A 23 -16.34 -6.43 7.87
CA GLU A 23 -17.20 -5.24 7.97
C GLU A 23 -16.70 -4.22 9.01
N SER A 24 -16.06 -4.66 10.09
CA SER A 24 -15.48 -3.75 11.10
C SER A 24 -14.15 -3.14 10.65
N ILE A 25 -13.35 -3.88 9.88
CA ILE A 25 -12.12 -3.36 9.25
C ILE A 25 -12.46 -2.36 8.13
N SER A 26 -13.54 -2.56 7.38
CA SER A 26 -13.99 -1.62 6.33
C SER A 26 -14.57 -0.31 6.88
N LYS A 27 -15.10 -0.34 8.11
CA LYS A 27 -15.77 0.81 8.77
C LYS A 27 -14.84 1.68 9.62
N SER A 28 -13.58 1.27 9.83
CA SER A 28 -12.62 2.10 10.57
C SER A 28 -12.08 3.23 9.67
N PRO A 29 -12.29 4.51 10.02
CA PRO A 29 -11.91 5.66 9.20
C PRO A 29 -10.38 5.81 9.02
N ASN A 30 -9.58 5.02 9.75
CA ASN A 30 -8.11 5.03 9.72
C ASN A 30 -7.51 3.78 9.04
N VAL A 31 -8.32 2.87 8.50
CA VAL A 31 -7.84 1.77 7.67
C VAL A 31 -7.86 2.24 6.22
N PRO A 32 -6.71 2.36 5.52
CA PRO A 32 -6.75 2.58 4.08
C PRO A 32 -7.59 1.47 3.48
N ASN A 33 -8.58 1.83 2.67
CA ASN A 33 -9.50 0.86 2.06
C ASN A 33 -8.65 -0.20 1.34
N ILE A 34 -8.53 -1.39 1.94
CA ILE A 34 -7.62 -2.43 1.49
C ILE A 34 -8.03 -2.90 0.09
N GLU A 35 -9.32 -2.92 -0.20
CA GLU A 35 -9.83 -3.24 -1.54
C GLU A 35 -9.39 -2.21 -2.57
N PHE A 36 -9.43 -0.92 -2.24
CA PHE A 36 -8.90 0.14 -3.08
C PHE A 36 -7.40 -0.04 -3.35
N LEU A 37 -6.60 -0.30 -2.31
CA LEU A 37 -5.16 -0.52 -2.48
C LEU A 37 -4.84 -1.77 -3.32
N VAL A 38 -5.58 -2.86 -3.11
CA VAL A 38 -5.46 -4.09 -3.91
C VAL A 38 -5.87 -3.85 -5.36
N ALA A 39 -6.94 -3.08 -5.60
CA ALA A 39 -7.33 -2.71 -6.96
C ALA A 39 -6.26 -1.83 -7.63
N CYS A 40 -5.63 -0.92 -6.88
CA CYS A 40 -4.54 -0.09 -7.38
C CYS A 40 -3.30 -0.90 -7.74
N SER A 41 -2.87 -1.83 -6.88
CA SER A 41 -1.66 -2.62 -7.14
C SER A 41 -1.80 -3.56 -8.34
N LYS A 42 -3.00 -4.09 -8.58
CA LYS A 42 -3.31 -4.95 -9.75
C LYS A 42 -3.18 -4.26 -11.10
N LYS A 43 -3.11 -2.92 -11.14
CA LYS A 43 -2.93 -2.16 -12.40
C LYS A 43 -1.47 -2.10 -12.86
N LEU A 44 -0.53 -2.52 -12.02
CA LEU A 44 0.89 -2.62 -12.36
C LEU A 44 1.25 -4.08 -12.60
N THR A 45 2.17 -4.33 -13.52
CA THR A 45 2.86 -5.62 -13.58
C THR A 45 3.80 -5.76 -12.37
N PRO A 46 4.15 -6.99 -11.96
CA PRO A 46 5.13 -7.20 -10.89
C PRO A 46 6.43 -6.41 -11.11
N ASP A 47 7.01 -6.48 -12.32
CA ASP A 47 8.26 -5.80 -12.66
C ASP A 47 8.14 -4.26 -12.57
N CYS A 48 7.02 -3.69 -13.03
CA CYS A 48 6.80 -2.25 -12.92
C CYS A 48 6.58 -1.84 -11.46
N GLY A 49 5.82 -2.62 -10.69
CA GLY A 49 5.63 -2.40 -9.26
C GLY A 49 6.94 -2.40 -8.49
N GLU A 50 7.81 -3.38 -8.74
CA GLU A 50 9.15 -3.48 -8.14
C GLU A 50 10.03 -2.29 -8.54
N SER A 51 10.10 -1.97 -9.83
CA SER A 51 10.90 -0.85 -10.34
C SER A 51 10.49 0.49 -9.70
N ILE A 52 9.19 0.76 -9.64
CA ILE A 52 8.64 1.97 -8.99
C ILE A 52 8.95 1.96 -7.49
N PHE A 53 8.74 0.83 -6.81
CA PHE A 53 9.04 0.69 -5.39
C PHE A 53 10.51 0.99 -5.09
N MET A 54 11.44 0.39 -5.83
CA MET A 54 12.88 0.58 -5.62
C MET A 54 13.32 2.02 -5.89
N ASN A 55 12.70 2.71 -6.85
CA ASN A 55 12.98 4.13 -7.09
C ASN A 55 12.49 5.05 -5.95
N ILE A 56 11.41 4.68 -5.25
CA ILE A 56 10.87 5.46 -4.13
C ILE A 56 11.60 5.13 -2.82
N PHE A 57 11.71 3.84 -2.51
CA PHE A 57 12.07 3.31 -1.19
C PHE A 57 13.45 2.66 -1.13
N GLY A 58 14.06 2.37 -2.28
CA GLY A 58 15.38 1.74 -2.36
C GLY A 58 16.53 2.74 -2.27
N ASN A 59 17.75 2.19 -2.17
CA ASN A 59 19.00 2.96 -2.16
C ASN A 59 19.64 3.09 -3.55
N ALA A 60 19.25 2.25 -4.50
CA ALA A 60 19.73 2.26 -5.88
C ALA A 60 18.53 2.35 -6.83
N ALA A 61 18.48 3.40 -7.64
CA ALA A 61 17.44 3.65 -8.61
C ALA A 61 17.90 3.21 -10.00
N LYS A 62 17.15 2.30 -10.64
CA LYS A 62 17.25 2.06 -12.09
C LYS A 62 16.21 2.93 -12.79
N PRO A 63 16.48 3.44 -14.01
CA PRO A 63 15.47 4.16 -14.78
C PRO A 63 14.19 3.34 -14.92
N ILE A 64 13.04 3.95 -14.61
CA ILE A 64 11.72 3.39 -14.90
C ILE A 64 11.51 3.50 -16.41
N SER A 65 11.11 2.40 -17.05
CA SER A 65 10.81 2.37 -18.48
C SER A 65 9.53 3.15 -18.80
N ASP A 66 9.41 3.65 -20.03
CA ASP A 66 8.20 4.36 -20.48
C ASP A 66 6.95 3.49 -20.34
N HIS A 67 7.05 2.19 -20.65
CA HIS A 67 5.97 1.23 -20.41
C HIS A 67 5.47 1.23 -18.96
N CYS A 68 6.39 1.18 -17.98
CA CYS A 68 6.01 1.25 -16.58
C CYS A 68 5.48 2.62 -16.17
N CYS A 69 5.94 3.69 -16.81
CA CYS A 69 5.37 5.02 -16.61
C CYS A 69 3.93 5.14 -17.13
N HIS A 70 3.61 4.62 -18.31
CA HIS A 70 2.23 4.58 -18.80
C HIS A 70 1.32 3.80 -17.84
N LEU A 71 1.76 2.64 -17.34
CA LEU A 71 0.98 1.87 -16.37
C LEU A 71 0.81 2.64 -15.05
N LEU A 72 1.87 3.27 -14.54
CA LEU A 72 1.80 4.09 -13.32
C LEU A 72 0.77 5.22 -13.46
N VAL A 73 0.83 5.98 -14.55
CA VAL A 73 -0.09 7.11 -14.78
C VAL A 73 -1.51 6.61 -15.00
N ALA A 74 -1.71 5.52 -15.74
CA ALA A 74 -3.01 4.86 -15.91
C ALA A 74 -3.61 4.35 -14.59
N THR A 75 -2.80 4.08 -13.55
CA THR A 75 -3.34 3.77 -12.22
C THR A 75 -4.12 4.93 -11.62
N GLY A 76 -3.71 6.17 -11.93
CA GLY A 76 -4.23 7.41 -11.38
C GLY A 76 -3.48 7.91 -10.14
N ARG A 77 -3.38 9.24 -9.99
CA ARG A 77 -2.69 9.89 -8.87
C ARG A 77 -3.17 9.40 -7.49
N PRO A 78 -4.48 9.16 -7.27
CA PRO A 78 -4.96 8.62 -5.99
C PRO A 78 -4.42 7.23 -5.69
N CYS A 79 -4.29 6.35 -6.70
CA CYS A 79 -3.72 5.01 -6.50
C CYS A 79 -2.25 5.08 -6.09
N HIS A 80 -1.45 5.86 -6.82
CA HIS A 80 -0.05 6.08 -6.48
C HIS A 80 0.13 6.61 -5.05
N ASN A 81 -0.57 7.69 -4.72
CA ASN A 81 -0.50 8.30 -3.38
C ASN A 81 -0.97 7.33 -2.30
N GLY A 82 -2.04 6.56 -2.54
CA GLY A 82 -2.59 5.59 -1.61
C GLY A 82 -1.59 4.47 -1.29
N LEU A 83 -0.99 3.87 -2.31
CA LEU A 83 0.02 2.82 -2.15
C LEU A 83 1.25 3.32 -1.39
N VAL A 84 1.78 4.49 -1.78
CA VAL A 84 2.96 5.09 -1.14
C VAL A 84 2.69 5.45 0.32
N ASN A 85 1.57 6.13 0.60
CA ASN A 85 1.20 6.49 1.97
C ASN A 85 0.97 5.25 2.84
N ASN A 86 0.38 4.18 2.29
CA ASN A 86 0.21 2.93 3.02
C ASN A 86 1.57 2.32 3.42
N ILE A 87 2.55 2.29 2.51
CA ILE A 87 3.90 1.77 2.80
C ILE A 87 4.59 2.62 3.86
N ILE A 88 4.62 3.95 3.70
CA ILE A 88 5.23 4.88 4.65
C ILE A 88 4.60 4.71 6.05
N ASN A 89 3.28 4.59 6.14
CA ASN A 89 2.59 4.52 7.42
C ASN A 89 2.71 3.15 8.11
N ARG A 90 2.89 2.07 7.35
CA ARG A 90 2.92 0.69 7.88
C ARG A 90 4.33 0.18 8.18
N VAL A 91 5.36 0.71 7.51
CA VAL A 91 6.74 0.25 7.66
C VAL A 91 7.55 1.32 8.42
N PRO A 92 7.95 1.07 9.69
CA PRO A 92 8.62 2.07 10.51
C PRO A 92 9.85 2.71 9.86
N GLY A 93 10.68 1.92 9.16
CA GLY A 93 11.87 2.43 8.47
C GLY A 93 11.56 3.46 7.38
N TYR A 94 10.46 3.27 6.63
CA TYR A 94 10.05 4.24 5.61
C TYR A 94 9.35 5.46 6.21
N LYS A 95 8.65 5.29 7.34
CA LYS A 95 8.10 6.41 8.11
C LYS A 95 9.19 7.34 8.61
N THR A 96 10.26 6.80 9.21
CA THR A 96 11.41 7.59 9.66
C THR A 96 12.10 8.31 8.51
N ASN A 97 12.11 7.70 7.32
CA ASN A 97 12.69 8.26 6.10
C ASN A 97 11.66 8.98 5.20
N GLU A 98 10.53 9.44 5.75
CA GLU A 98 9.47 10.08 4.97
C GLU A 98 9.97 11.34 4.22
N THR A 99 10.87 12.09 4.83
CA THR A 99 11.52 13.28 4.24
C THR A 99 12.31 12.98 2.98
N ILE A 100 12.66 11.71 2.74
CA ILE A 100 13.37 11.24 1.54
C ILE A 100 12.39 10.53 0.59
N THR A 101 11.58 9.60 1.12
CA THR A 101 10.71 8.73 0.30
C THR A 101 9.54 9.50 -0.32
N ARG A 102 8.95 10.46 0.41
CA ARG A 102 7.82 11.26 -0.11
C ARG A 102 8.23 12.15 -1.30
N PRO A 103 9.35 12.92 -1.25
CA PRO A 103 9.82 13.65 -2.42
C PRO A 103 10.12 12.75 -3.63
N ARG A 104 10.75 11.59 -3.43
CA ARG A 104 11.03 10.63 -4.52
C ARG A 104 9.74 10.14 -5.18
N SER A 105 8.71 9.83 -4.39
CA SER A 105 7.39 9.45 -4.91
C SER A 105 6.77 10.54 -5.81
N VAL A 106 6.90 11.81 -5.42
CA VAL A 106 6.42 12.95 -6.24
C VAL A 106 7.24 13.09 -7.52
N GLN A 107 8.57 12.98 -7.43
CA GLN A 107 9.46 13.09 -8.59
C GLN A 107 9.17 12.00 -9.64
N ILE A 108 8.97 10.76 -9.21
CA ILE A 108 8.67 9.63 -10.11
C ILE A 108 7.32 9.83 -10.79
N TRP A 109 6.30 10.24 -10.04
CA TRP A 109 5.01 10.56 -10.63
C TRP A 109 5.14 11.63 -11.72
N ASN A 110 5.80 12.75 -11.40
CA ASN A 110 5.97 13.85 -12.34
C ASN A 110 6.78 13.44 -13.57
N LYS A 111 7.86 12.66 -13.39
CA LYS A 111 8.64 12.13 -14.51
C LYS A 111 7.79 11.25 -15.42
N CYS A 112 7.02 10.32 -14.85
CA CYS A 112 6.17 9.44 -15.63
C CYS A 112 5.03 10.18 -16.32
N ALA A 113 4.45 11.21 -15.69
CA ALA A 113 3.41 12.04 -16.29
C ALA A 113 3.86 12.84 -17.52
N LEU A 114 5.18 13.00 -17.74
CA LEU A 114 5.70 13.69 -18.93
C LEU A 114 5.82 12.78 -20.16
N VAL A 115 5.83 11.46 -19.96
CA VAL A 115 6.03 10.47 -21.03
C VAL A 115 4.81 9.59 -21.26
N ALA A 116 3.80 9.69 -20.38
CA ALA A 116 2.64 8.81 -20.36
C ALA A 116 1.43 9.33 -21.13
#